data_AF-A0A936GJA2-F1
#
_entry.id   AF-A0A936GJA2-F1
#
_cell.length_a   1.000
_cell.length_b   1.000
_cell.length_c   1.000
_cell.angle_alpha   90.00
_cell.angle_beta   90.00
_cell.angle_gamma   90.00
#
_symmetry.space_group_name_H-M   'P 1'
#
loop_
_entity.id
_entity.type
_entity.pdbx_description
1 polymer ?
#
loop_
_entity_poly.entity_id
_entity_poly.type
_entity_poly.pdbx_seq_one_letter_code
_entity_poly.pdbx_strand_id
1 'polypeptide(L)'
;MKKAIAVIGEGITEKYYIESLKGISPFDIRPQELGKKASSLNKLEANIKNSIIEGYDEVYCLIDMDGKQEGNIRVNYANLKLKYHNKIHGKIRNGIQCKVFFIETERCTELWFLYHFTKTVVTRKFNSYQELEKELRKYRPRYEKTEKYFRSVSNIHTELTKKAEPQGSLRKAIANAEESLISKVRDNRDYSYSEIHLLFEALKIEIN
;
A
#
# COMPACT_ATOMS: atom_id res chain seq x y z
N MET A 1 5.67 25.00 6.77
CA MET A 1 6.20 23.67 7.10
C MET A 1 5.80 22.71 6.00
N LYS A 2 6.66 21.73 5.67
CA LYS A 2 6.25 20.63 4.78
C LYS A 2 5.29 19.73 5.54
N LYS A 3 4.22 19.30 4.87
CA LYS A 3 3.24 18.35 5.41
C LYS A 3 3.96 17.07 5.86
N ALA A 4 3.67 16.62 7.08
CA ALA A 4 4.19 15.38 7.65
C ALA A 4 3.16 14.26 7.45
N ILE A 5 3.56 13.18 6.79
CA ILE A 5 2.67 12.08 6.43
C ILE A 5 3.22 10.77 7.01
N ALA A 6 2.42 10.09 7.83
CA ALA A 6 2.72 8.74 8.26
C ALA A 6 2.12 7.73 7.26
N VAL A 7 2.87 6.68 6.92
CA VAL A 7 2.35 5.56 6.12
C VAL A 7 2.57 4.28 6.90
N ILE A 8 1.49 3.63 7.30
CA ILE A 8 1.49 2.41 8.11
C ILE A 8 1.30 1.22 7.18
N GLY A 9 2.29 0.33 7.13
CA GLY A 9 2.23 -0.93 6.40
C GLY A 9 2.13 -2.14 7.31
N GLU A 10 1.46 -3.21 6.85
CA GLU A 10 1.29 -4.44 7.63
C GLU A 10 2.57 -5.26 7.76
N GLY A 11 3.55 -5.12 6.85
CA GLY A 11 4.83 -5.81 6.94
C GLY A 11 5.99 -5.15 6.21
N ILE A 12 7.02 -5.96 5.96
CA ILE A 12 8.29 -5.51 5.40
C ILE A 12 8.16 -4.97 3.97
N THR A 13 7.23 -5.49 3.17
CA THR A 13 7.06 -5.08 1.77
C THR A 13 6.66 -3.62 1.69
N GLU A 14 5.61 -3.23 2.42
CA GLU A 14 5.10 -1.86 2.46
C GLU A 14 6.15 -0.91 3.02
N LYS A 15 6.86 -1.32 4.09
CA LYS A 15 7.93 -0.53 4.69
C LYS A 15 9.01 -0.18 3.66
N TYR A 16 9.61 -1.18 3.02
CA TYR A 16 10.68 -0.95 2.03
C TYR A 16 10.15 -0.22 0.79
N TYR A 17 8.90 -0.46 0.41
CA TYR A 17 8.27 0.27 -0.68
C TYR A 17 8.14 1.76 -0.37
N ILE A 18 7.59 2.13 0.77
CA ILE A 18 7.46 3.54 1.16
C ILE A 18 8.82 4.20 1.42
N GLU A 19 9.78 3.47 2.01
CA GLU A 19 11.16 3.97 2.13
C GLU A 19 11.75 4.31 0.76
N SER A 20 11.43 3.53 -0.28
CA SER A 20 11.90 3.79 -1.66
C SER A 20 11.27 5.01 -2.34
N LEU A 21 10.18 5.56 -1.79
CA LEU A 21 9.52 6.78 -2.30
C LEU A 21 10.03 8.06 -1.64
N LYS A 22 10.86 7.96 -0.60
CA LYS A 22 11.47 9.11 0.06
C LYS A 22 12.34 9.88 -0.94
N GLY A 23 12.19 11.21 -0.95
CA GLY A 23 12.90 12.10 -1.87
C GLY A 23 12.23 12.28 -3.24
N ILE A 24 11.19 11.49 -3.56
CA ILE A 24 10.37 11.67 -4.77
C ILE A 24 9.16 12.55 -4.47
N SER A 25 8.57 12.42 -3.28
CA SER A 25 7.47 13.28 -2.82
C SER A 25 7.99 14.61 -2.26
N PRO A 26 7.24 15.73 -2.44
CA PRO A 26 7.55 17.00 -1.78
C PRO A 26 7.29 16.98 -0.26
N PHE A 27 6.63 15.96 0.28
CA PHE A 27 6.23 15.84 1.69
C PHE A 27 7.24 15.02 2.52
N ASP A 28 7.18 15.18 3.84
CA ASP A 28 7.96 14.34 4.76
C ASP A 28 7.19 13.04 5.05
N ILE A 29 7.59 11.96 4.37
CA ILE A 29 6.94 10.65 4.49
C ILE A 29 7.68 9.77 5.51
N ARG A 30 6.93 9.29 6.51
CA ARG A 30 7.42 8.42 7.59
C ARG A 30 6.77 7.03 7.50
N PRO A 31 7.50 6.02 6.99
CA PRO A 31 7.03 4.64 7.01
C PRO A 31 6.99 4.07 8.44
N GLN A 32 5.93 3.37 8.77
CA GLN A 32 5.72 2.65 10.03
C GLN A 32 5.32 1.21 9.72
N GLU A 33 5.87 0.23 10.45
CA GLU A 33 5.60 -1.20 10.25
C GLU A 33 4.95 -1.80 11.50
N LEU A 34 3.93 -2.65 11.33
CA LEU A 34 3.24 -3.30 12.46
C LEU A 34 4.05 -4.43 13.13
N GLY A 35 5.08 -4.95 12.44
CA GLY A 35 5.97 -6.01 12.89
C GLY A 35 5.29 -7.39 13.05
N LYS A 36 6.08 -8.42 13.39
CA LYS A 36 5.67 -9.84 13.28
C LYS A 36 4.79 -10.44 14.41
N LYS A 37 4.38 -9.70 15.45
CA LYS A 37 3.69 -10.27 16.65
C LYS A 37 2.22 -9.79 16.82
N ALA A 38 1.27 -10.72 16.98
CA ALA A 38 -0.16 -10.64 17.42
C ALA A 38 -1.08 -9.42 17.10
N SER A 39 -2.27 -9.74 16.56
CA SER A 39 -3.43 -8.87 16.21
C SER A 39 -3.08 -7.62 15.40
N SER A 40 -2.88 -7.80 14.08
CA SER A 40 -2.56 -6.71 13.15
C SER A 40 -3.52 -5.52 13.27
N LEU A 41 -4.81 -5.76 13.51
CA LEU A 41 -5.81 -4.70 13.64
C LEU A 41 -5.66 -3.84 14.92
N ASN A 42 -5.37 -4.45 16.08
CA ASN A 42 -5.16 -3.68 17.31
C ASN A 42 -3.89 -2.82 17.22
N LYS A 43 -2.84 -3.37 16.61
CA LYS A 43 -1.60 -2.64 16.36
C LYS A 43 -1.77 -1.54 15.34
N LEU A 44 -2.54 -1.80 14.27
CA LEU A 44 -2.91 -0.79 13.30
C LEU A 44 -3.63 0.37 13.99
N GLU A 45 -4.63 0.10 14.82
CA GLU A 45 -5.33 1.12 15.57
C GLU A 45 -4.40 1.90 16.51
N ALA A 46 -3.48 1.22 17.20
CA ALA A 46 -2.49 1.86 18.07
C ALA A 46 -1.57 2.81 17.29
N ASN A 47 -1.06 2.40 16.13
CA ASN A 47 -0.20 3.25 15.29
C ASN A 47 -0.96 4.46 14.71
N ILE A 48 -2.23 4.27 14.31
CA ILE A 48 -3.09 5.39 13.91
C ILE A 48 -3.23 6.39 15.06
N LYS A 49 -3.54 5.92 16.28
CA LYS A 49 -3.68 6.79 17.46
C LYS A 49 -2.38 7.52 17.79
N ASN A 50 -1.24 6.83 17.75
CA ASN A 50 0.07 7.41 18.01
C ASN A 50 0.41 8.48 16.97
N SER A 51 0.16 8.21 15.67
CA SER A 51 0.39 9.20 14.62
C SER A 51 -0.49 10.44 14.77
N ILE A 52 -1.74 10.29 15.22
CA ILE A 52 -2.60 11.44 15.56
C ILE A 52 -2.02 12.25 16.73
N ILE A 53 -1.50 11.58 17.77
CA ILE A 53 -0.91 12.23 18.96
C ILE A 53 0.40 12.95 18.61
N GLU A 54 1.23 12.34 17.75
CA GLU A 54 2.49 12.91 17.27
C GLU A 54 2.30 14.10 16.32
N GLY A 55 1.07 14.36 15.86
CA GLY A 55 0.73 15.56 15.11
C GLY A 55 1.00 15.46 13.61
N TYR A 56 0.96 14.25 13.02
CA TYR A 56 0.96 14.11 11.57
C TYR A 56 -0.26 14.77 10.94
N ASP A 57 -0.09 15.37 9.76
CA ASP A 57 -1.21 15.95 9.01
C ASP A 57 -2.09 14.85 8.40
N GLU A 58 -1.47 13.76 7.95
CA GLU A 58 -2.16 12.62 7.35
C GLU A 58 -1.52 11.27 7.71
N VAL A 59 -2.38 10.24 7.76
CA VAL A 59 -2.00 8.85 7.96
C VAL A 59 -2.58 8.02 6.83
N TYR A 60 -1.74 7.27 6.12
CA TYR A 60 -2.16 6.30 5.11
C TYR A 60 -1.88 4.88 5.60
N CYS A 61 -2.92 4.08 5.77
CA CYS A 61 -2.81 2.68 6.12
C CYS A 61 -2.82 1.83 4.85
N LEU A 62 -1.70 1.19 4.51
CA LEU A 62 -1.63 0.21 3.43
C LEU A 62 -2.10 -1.14 3.96
N ILE A 63 -3.20 -1.64 3.41
CA ILE A 63 -3.88 -2.85 3.90
C ILE A 63 -3.82 -3.95 2.83
N ASP A 64 -3.26 -5.08 3.23
CA ASP A 64 -3.35 -6.34 2.49
C ASP A 64 -4.68 -7.00 2.85
N MET A 65 -5.57 -7.24 1.88
CA MET A 65 -6.91 -7.81 2.19
C MET A 65 -6.88 -9.31 2.52
N ASP A 66 -5.71 -9.95 2.46
CA ASP A 66 -5.54 -11.33 2.91
C ASP A 66 -6.00 -11.53 4.36
N GLY A 67 -6.83 -12.55 4.58
CA GLY A 67 -7.36 -12.91 5.90
C GLY A 67 -8.41 -11.93 6.45
N LYS A 68 -8.80 -10.88 5.71
CA LYS A 68 -9.76 -9.85 6.17
C LYS A 68 -11.15 -9.96 5.54
N GLN A 69 -11.42 -11.04 4.81
CA GLN A 69 -12.66 -11.22 4.04
C GLN A 69 -13.73 -12.06 4.76
N GLU A 70 -13.39 -12.70 5.90
CA GLU A 70 -14.29 -13.64 6.57
C GLU A 70 -14.35 -13.44 8.11
N GLY A 71 -15.43 -13.93 8.70
CA GLY A 71 -15.63 -14.03 10.15
C GLY A 71 -15.48 -12.72 10.92
N ASN A 72 -15.02 -12.83 12.16
CA ASN A 72 -14.83 -11.68 13.06
C ASN A 72 -13.76 -10.71 12.56
N ILE A 73 -12.77 -11.16 11.79
CA ILE A 73 -11.72 -10.29 11.26
C ILE A 73 -12.32 -9.30 10.26
N ARG A 74 -13.21 -9.75 9.37
CA ARG A 74 -13.93 -8.85 8.44
C ARG A 74 -14.70 -7.78 9.18
N VAL A 75 -15.47 -8.17 10.21
CA VAL A 75 -16.29 -7.23 11.00
C VAL A 75 -15.40 -6.23 11.74
N ASN A 76 -14.35 -6.70 12.40
CA ASN A 76 -13.42 -5.85 13.13
C ASN A 76 -12.67 -4.88 12.21
N TYR A 77 -12.24 -5.35 11.04
CA TYR A 77 -11.61 -4.51 10.02
C TYR A 77 -12.58 -3.45 9.50
N ALA A 78 -13.81 -3.85 9.13
CA ALA A 78 -14.83 -2.93 8.65
C ALA A 78 -15.17 -1.84 9.69
N ASN A 79 -15.30 -2.22 10.97
CA ASN A 79 -15.51 -1.27 12.06
C ASN A 79 -14.33 -0.31 12.24
N LEU A 80 -13.09 -0.81 12.11
CA LEU A 80 -11.89 0.01 12.21
C LEU A 80 -11.80 1.00 11.02
N LYS A 81 -12.02 0.53 9.78
CA LYS A 81 -12.08 1.39 8.59
C LYS A 81 -13.17 2.43 8.74
N LEU A 82 -14.38 2.04 9.14
CA LEU A 82 -15.51 2.97 9.37
C LEU A 82 -15.16 4.03 10.42
N LYS A 83 -14.40 3.67 11.46
CA LYS A 83 -14.00 4.59 12.54
C LYS A 83 -13.03 5.68 12.07
N TYR A 84 -12.12 5.36 11.15
CA TYR A 84 -10.97 6.23 10.82
C TYR A 84 -10.92 6.73 9.37
N HIS A 85 -11.30 5.90 8.39
CA HIS A 85 -11.11 6.21 6.98
C HIS A 85 -11.86 7.47 6.54
N ASN A 86 -11.16 8.34 5.82
CA ASN A 86 -11.62 9.62 5.32
C ASN A 86 -12.18 10.56 6.42
N LYS A 87 -11.69 10.42 7.65
CA LYS A 87 -12.08 11.25 8.80
C LYS A 87 -10.89 12.03 9.34
N ILE A 88 -11.19 13.23 9.84
CA ILE A 88 -10.22 14.09 10.54
C ILE A 88 -10.31 13.79 12.04
N HIS A 89 -9.16 13.55 12.65
CA HIS A 89 -8.98 13.26 14.07
C HIS A 89 -8.01 14.26 14.70
N GLY A 90 -8.00 14.32 16.03
CA GLY A 90 -7.15 15.23 16.79
C GLY A 90 -7.95 16.25 17.59
N LYS A 91 -7.25 17.07 18.38
CA LYS A 91 -7.87 18.13 19.17
C LYS A 91 -7.62 19.46 18.48
N ILE A 92 -8.67 20.03 17.89
CA ILE A 92 -8.63 21.35 17.23
C ILE A 92 -8.06 22.41 18.16
N ARG A 93 -8.41 22.37 19.45
CA ARG A 93 -7.92 23.29 20.49
C ARG A 93 -6.40 23.25 20.68
N ASN A 94 -5.75 22.15 20.30
CA ASN A 94 -4.30 21.97 20.39
C ASN A 94 -3.62 22.17 19.01
N GLY A 95 -4.36 22.61 17.99
CA GLY A 95 -3.86 22.76 16.62
C GLY A 95 -3.61 21.43 15.88
N ILE A 96 -4.00 20.29 16.45
CA ILE A 96 -3.76 18.96 15.87
C ILE A 96 -4.98 18.55 15.04
N GLN A 97 -4.78 18.39 13.74
CA GLN A 97 -5.74 17.82 12.80
C GLN A 97 -5.02 16.81 11.91
N CYS A 98 -5.46 15.56 11.97
CA CYS A 98 -4.86 14.44 11.26
C CYS A 98 -5.95 13.71 10.46
N LYS A 99 -5.83 13.64 9.13
CA LYS A 99 -6.78 12.87 8.29
C LYS A 99 -6.25 11.46 8.04
N VAL A 100 -7.10 10.45 8.23
CA VAL A 100 -6.70 9.03 8.10
C VAL A 100 -7.31 8.41 6.85
N PHE A 101 -6.51 7.66 6.09
CA PHE A 101 -6.90 6.95 4.88
C PHE A 101 -6.51 5.47 4.99
N PHE A 102 -7.31 4.63 4.33
CA PHE A 102 -7.09 3.19 4.21
C PHE A 102 -6.99 2.95 2.71
N ILE A 103 -5.91 2.27 2.31
CA ILE A 103 -5.55 2.00 0.92
C ILE A 103 -5.44 0.49 0.80
N GLU A 104 -6.44 -0.13 0.19
CA GLU A 104 -6.58 -1.58 0.12
C GLU A 104 -5.91 -2.13 -1.13
N THR A 105 -5.12 -3.18 -0.95
CA THR A 105 -4.69 -4.05 -2.04
C THR A 105 -5.24 -5.44 -1.81
N GLU A 106 -5.91 -5.98 -2.81
CA GLU A 106 -6.43 -7.33 -2.74
C GLU A 106 -5.29 -8.34 -2.68
N ARG A 107 -5.44 -9.34 -1.80
CA ARG A 107 -4.37 -10.22 -1.33
C ARG A 107 -3.24 -9.46 -0.64
N CYS A 108 -2.33 -8.86 -1.40
CA CYS A 108 -1.16 -8.16 -0.86
C CYS A 108 -0.50 -7.16 -1.82
N THR A 109 0.32 -6.24 -1.28
CA THR A 109 1.07 -5.19 -2.01
C THR A 109 1.81 -5.67 -3.25
N GLU A 110 2.25 -6.93 -3.32
CA GLU A 110 2.87 -7.49 -4.53
C GLU A 110 1.99 -7.44 -5.80
N LEU A 111 0.66 -7.34 -5.66
CA LEU A 111 -0.24 -7.15 -6.80
C LEU A 111 0.00 -5.79 -7.47
N TRP A 112 0.25 -4.76 -6.67
CA TRP A 112 0.67 -3.45 -7.17
C TRP A 112 2.04 -3.51 -7.87
N PHE A 113 2.97 -4.34 -7.38
CA PHE A 113 4.25 -4.54 -8.08
C PHE A 113 4.04 -5.19 -9.45
N LEU A 114 3.15 -6.17 -9.55
CA LEU A 114 2.81 -6.82 -10.82
C LEU A 114 2.25 -5.84 -11.85
N TYR A 115 1.45 -4.85 -11.43
CA TYR A 115 0.88 -3.83 -12.31
C TYR A 115 1.91 -2.95 -13.04
N HIS A 116 3.16 -2.91 -12.58
CA HIS A 116 4.23 -2.22 -13.32
C HIS A 116 4.54 -2.87 -14.66
N PHE A 117 4.25 -4.17 -14.81
CA PHE A 117 4.72 -4.98 -15.92
C PHE A 117 3.61 -5.43 -16.88
N THR A 118 2.39 -5.60 -16.39
CA THR A 118 1.30 -6.13 -17.20
C THR A 118 0.78 -5.09 -18.19
N LYS A 119 0.56 -5.53 -19.44
CA LYS A 119 0.03 -4.66 -20.50
C LYS A 119 -1.42 -4.22 -20.24
N THR A 120 -2.18 -5.09 -19.58
CA THR A 120 -3.56 -4.86 -19.17
C THR A 120 -3.70 -5.12 -17.68
N VAL A 121 -4.80 -4.63 -17.09
CA VAL A 121 -5.16 -4.95 -15.71
C VAL A 121 -5.25 -6.47 -15.53
N VAL A 122 -4.78 -6.95 -14.39
CA VAL A 122 -4.92 -8.36 -14.01
C VAL A 122 -6.29 -8.55 -13.39
N THR A 123 -7.12 -9.40 -13.98
CA THR A 123 -8.50 -9.65 -13.52
C THR A 123 -8.73 -11.07 -13.02
N ARG A 124 -7.68 -11.92 -13.03
CA ARG A 124 -7.77 -13.31 -12.57
C ARG A 124 -7.53 -13.41 -11.08
N LYS A 125 -8.28 -14.28 -10.40
CA LYS A 125 -8.06 -14.55 -8.97
C LYS A 125 -6.69 -15.19 -8.74
N PHE A 126 -6.00 -14.74 -7.69
CA PHE A 126 -4.85 -15.43 -7.11
C PHE A 126 -5.30 -16.11 -5.83
N ASN A 127 -5.17 -17.44 -5.75
CA ASN A 127 -5.64 -18.20 -4.58
C ASN A 127 -4.63 -18.21 -3.43
N SER A 128 -3.40 -17.79 -3.69
CA SER A 128 -2.33 -17.75 -2.69
C SER A 128 -1.32 -16.66 -3.00
N TYR A 129 -0.54 -16.28 -1.99
CA TYR A 129 0.63 -15.42 -2.17
C TYR A 129 1.61 -16.02 -3.19
N GLN A 130 1.83 -17.35 -3.16
CA GLN A 130 2.77 -18.05 -4.03
C GLN A 130 2.38 -17.97 -5.50
N GLU A 131 1.08 -18.00 -5.84
CA GLU A 131 0.62 -17.78 -7.22
C GLU A 131 0.96 -16.38 -7.71
N LEU A 132 0.76 -15.36 -6.88
CA LEU A 132 1.07 -13.98 -7.22
C LEU A 132 2.58 -13.75 -7.32
N GLU A 133 3.35 -14.28 -6.37
CA GLU A 133 4.81 -14.22 -6.37
C GLU A 133 5.40 -14.89 -7.62
N LYS A 134 4.92 -16.10 -7.99
CA LYS A 134 5.35 -16.80 -9.21
C LYS A 134 5.19 -15.93 -10.45
N GLU A 135 4.18 -15.09 -10.48
CA GLU A 135 3.82 -14.27 -11.64
C GLU A 135 4.60 -12.98 -11.67
N LEU A 136 4.80 -12.34 -10.52
CA LEU A 136 5.76 -11.24 -10.37
C LEU A 136 7.18 -11.69 -10.76
N ARG A 137 7.57 -12.91 -10.38
CA ARG A 137 8.90 -13.47 -10.71
C ARG A 137 9.13 -13.74 -12.20
N LYS A 138 8.09 -13.75 -13.03
CA LYS A 138 8.27 -13.73 -14.50
C LYS A 138 8.94 -12.44 -14.99
N TYR A 139 8.74 -11.34 -14.26
CA TYR A 139 9.30 -10.02 -14.57
C TYR A 139 10.48 -9.66 -13.68
N ARG A 140 10.51 -10.18 -12.45
CA ARG A 140 11.59 -10.00 -11.46
C ARG A 140 11.98 -11.35 -10.84
N PRO A 141 12.78 -12.19 -11.53
CA PRO A 141 13.07 -13.57 -11.10
C PRO A 141 13.70 -13.70 -9.71
N ARG A 142 14.45 -12.67 -9.29
CA ARG A 142 15.12 -12.59 -7.99
C ARG A 142 14.26 -11.99 -6.88
N TYR A 143 13.01 -11.60 -7.16
CA TYR A 143 12.11 -11.07 -6.13
C TYR A 143 11.87 -12.12 -5.05
N GLU A 144 12.02 -11.69 -3.80
CA GLU A 144 11.66 -12.46 -2.61
C GLU A 144 11.14 -11.52 -1.54
N LYS A 145 10.08 -11.91 -0.82
CA LYS A 145 9.58 -11.16 0.35
C LYS A 145 10.48 -11.40 1.57
N THR A 146 11.72 -10.94 1.48
CA THR A 146 12.71 -11.05 2.55
C THR A 146 13.45 -9.74 2.74
N GLU A 147 13.84 -9.49 3.99
CA GLU A 147 14.68 -8.33 4.31
C GLU A 147 16.01 -8.36 3.55
N LYS A 148 16.58 -9.56 3.35
CA LYS A 148 17.80 -9.77 2.56
C LYS A 148 17.62 -9.26 1.12
N TYR A 149 16.51 -9.61 0.47
CA TYR A 149 16.23 -9.15 -0.89
C TYR A 149 16.07 -7.62 -0.93
N PHE A 150 15.23 -7.05 -0.06
CA PHE A 150 14.98 -5.60 -0.07
C PHE A 150 16.23 -4.77 0.21
N ARG A 151 17.17 -5.29 1.04
CA ARG A 151 18.49 -4.67 1.26
C ARG A 151 19.48 -4.90 0.11
N SER A 152 19.29 -5.94 -0.70
CA SER A 152 20.18 -6.26 -1.82
C SER A 152 19.92 -5.40 -3.05
N VAL A 153 18.71 -4.83 -3.18
CA VAL A 153 18.36 -3.86 -4.21
C VAL A 153 18.60 -2.45 -3.68
N SER A 154 18.94 -1.49 -4.55
CA SER A 154 19.19 -0.11 -4.11
C SER A 154 17.97 0.50 -3.43
N ASN A 155 16.81 0.42 -4.10
CA ASN A 155 15.49 0.59 -3.53
C ASN A 155 14.45 -0.09 -4.45
N ILE A 156 13.35 -0.58 -3.88
CA ILE A 156 12.39 -1.42 -4.61
C ILE A 156 11.63 -0.65 -5.69
N HIS A 157 11.28 0.63 -5.49
CA HIS A 157 10.65 1.45 -6.53
C HIS A 157 11.53 1.53 -7.80
N THR A 158 12.83 1.79 -7.65
CA THR A 158 13.79 1.82 -8.75
C THR A 158 13.95 0.44 -9.39
N GLU A 159 13.96 -0.63 -8.60
CA GLU A 159 14.00 -2.00 -9.13
C GLU A 159 12.76 -2.32 -9.98
N LEU A 160 11.58 -1.81 -9.64
CA LEU A 160 10.36 -1.98 -10.41
C LEU A 160 10.34 -1.13 -11.68
N THR A 161 10.95 0.06 -11.67
CA THR A 161 10.94 1.02 -12.80
C THR A 161 12.22 1.05 -13.64
N LYS A 162 13.23 0.26 -13.29
CA LYS A 162 14.51 0.22 -14.04
C LYS A 162 14.31 -0.09 -15.52
N LYS A 163 15.17 0.52 -16.35
CA LYS A 163 15.28 0.27 -17.80
C LYS A 163 15.95 -1.07 -18.09
N ALA A 164 15.31 -2.17 -17.67
CA ALA A 164 15.75 -3.53 -17.95
C ALA A 164 14.55 -4.39 -18.34
N GLU A 165 14.73 -5.31 -19.30
CA GLU A 165 13.64 -6.16 -19.79
C GLU A 165 13.23 -7.26 -18.79
N PRO A 166 11.93 -7.47 -18.55
CA PRO A 166 10.80 -6.63 -18.99
C PRO A 166 10.76 -5.28 -18.26
N GLN A 167 10.64 -4.19 -19.03
CA GLN A 167 10.63 -2.83 -18.48
C GLN A 167 9.32 -2.56 -17.72
N GLY A 168 9.47 -2.29 -16.43
CA GLY A 168 8.35 -1.85 -15.59
C GLY A 168 8.11 -0.35 -15.71
N SER A 169 6.89 0.08 -15.43
CA SER A 169 6.47 1.48 -15.56
C SER A 169 5.50 1.86 -14.45
N LEU A 170 5.83 2.94 -13.72
CA LEU A 170 4.91 3.51 -12.73
C LEU A 170 3.60 3.97 -13.39
N ARG A 171 3.68 4.57 -14.60
CA ARG A 171 2.50 4.95 -15.38
C ARG A 171 1.58 3.76 -15.66
N LYS A 172 2.15 2.60 -16.03
CA LYS A 172 1.38 1.37 -16.21
C LYS A 172 0.77 0.91 -14.88
N ALA A 173 1.53 0.98 -13.79
CA ALA A 173 1.05 0.57 -12.48
C ALA A 173 -0.17 1.38 -12.04
N ILE A 174 -0.11 2.70 -12.19
CA ILE A 174 -1.21 3.62 -11.88
C ILE A 174 -2.43 3.31 -12.76
N ALA A 175 -2.27 3.25 -14.08
CA ALA A 175 -3.37 2.97 -15.00
C ALA A 175 -4.03 1.60 -14.75
N ASN A 176 -3.23 0.56 -14.49
CA ASN A 176 -3.74 -0.77 -14.16
C ASN A 176 -4.45 -0.79 -12.80
N ALA A 177 -3.96 -0.05 -11.82
CA ALA A 177 -4.60 0.06 -10.51
C ALA A 177 -5.96 0.81 -10.59
N GLU A 178 -6.02 1.91 -11.34
CA GLU A 178 -7.27 2.63 -11.63
C GLU A 178 -8.29 1.72 -12.34
N GLU A 179 -7.89 1.09 -13.45
CA GLU A 179 -8.76 0.15 -14.19
C GLU A 179 -9.16 -1.05 -13.32
N SER A 180 -8.34 -1.48 -12.34
CA SER A 180 -8.72 -2.55 -11.43
C SER A 180 -9.91 -2.18 -10.53
N LEU A 181 -10.03 -0.91 -10.13
CA LEU A 181 -11.19 -0.44 -9.37
C LEU A 181 -12.44 -0.31 -10.25
N ILE A 182 -12.29 0.08 -11.52
CA ILE A 182 -13.40 0.18 -12.48
C ILE A 182 -13.90 -1.22 -12.85
N SER A 183 -12.98 -2.08 -13.28
CA SER A 183 -13.28 -3.42 -13.76
C SER A 183 -13.82 -4.35 -12.67
N LYS A 184 -13.37 -4.25 -11.42
CA LYS A 184 -13.94 -5.06 -10.34
C LYS A 184 -15.43 -4.78 -10.13
N VAL A 185 -15.87 -3.53 -10.27
CA VAL A 185 -17.29 -3.15 -10.17
C VAL A 185 -18.05 -3.60 -11.41
N ARG A 186 -17.54 -3.27 -12.60
CA ARG A 186 -18.14 -3.64 -13.90
C ARG A 186 -18.40 -5.15 -13.99
N ASP A 187 -17.45 -5.94 -13.52
CA ASP A 187 -17.44 -7.39 -13.68
C ASP A 187 -17.90 -8.13 -12.41
N ASN A 188 -18.40 -7.39 -11.40
CA ASN A 188 -18.87 -7.91 -10.11
C ASN A 188 -17.88 -8.87 -9.41
N ARG A 189 -16.61 -8.46 -9.32
CA ARG A 189 -15.52 -9.19 -8.64
C ARG A 189 -15.07 -8.47 -7.37
N ASP A 190 -14.59 -9.25 -6.43
CA ASP A 190 -14.00 -8.81 -5.17
C ASP A 190 -12.49 -9.10 -5.08
N TYR A 191 -11.86 -9.54 -6.19
CA TYR A 191 -10.45 -9.87 -6.27
C TYR A 191 -9.67 -9.03 -7.30
N SER A 192 -8.34 -9.03 -7.16
CA SER A 192 -7.39 -8.40 -8.09
C SER A 192 -7.60 -6.90 -8.31
N TYR A 193 -7.52 -6.15 -7.21
CA TYR A 193 -7.52 -4.69 -7.25
C TYR A 193 -6.49 -4.09 -6.30
N SER A 194 -6.05 -2.86 -6.58
CA SER A 194 -5.20 -2.09 -5.67
C SER A 194 -5.54 -0.61 -5.70
N GLU A 195 -5.62 -0.01 -4.52
CA GLU A 195 -5.87 1.42 -4.33
C GLU A 195 -4.56 2.24 -4.24
N ILE A 196 -3.38 1.63 -4.39
CA ILE A 196 -2.09 2.31 -4.16
C ILE A 196 -1.88 3.54 -5.07
N HIS A 197 -2.51 3.61 -6.24
CA HIS A 197 -2.48 4.83 -7.07
C HIS A 197 -3.02 6.07 -6.33
N LEU A 198 -4.01 5.91 -5.44
CA LEU A 198 -4.53 7.01 -4.60
C LEU A 198 -3.47 7.55 -3.63
N LEU A 199 -2.55 6.69 -3.18
CA LEU A 199 -1.40 7.12 -2.38
C LEU A 199 -0.44 7.96 -3.24
N PHE A 200 -0.18 7.58 -4.50
CA PHE A 200 0.68 8.34 -5.40
C PHE A 200 0.14 9.75 -5.68
N GLU A 201 -1.17 9.84 -5.94
CA GLU A 201 -1.87 11.12 -6.08
C GLU A 201 -1.73 11.98 -4.81
N ALA A 202 -2.05 11.39 -3.65
CA ALA A 202 -1.96 12.07 -2.37
C ALA A 202 -0.55 12.56 -2.02
N LEU A 203 0.47 11.77 -2.36
CA LEU A 203 1.87 12.08 -2.12
C LEU A 203 2.45 13.04 -3.17
N LYS A 204 1.69 13.43 -4.20
CA LYS A 204 2.15 14.28 -5.31
C LYS A 204 3.44 13.75 -5.97
N ILE A 205 3.51 12.45 -6.17
CA ILE A 205 4.63 11.82 -6.86
C ILE A 205 4.39 11.92 -8.37
N GLU A 206 5.29 12.61 -9.08
CA GLU A 206 5.19 12.83 -10.53
C GLU A 206 5.46 11.54 -11.32
N ILE A 207 4.70 11.37 -12.39
CA ILE A 207 4.86 10.27 -13.34
C ILE A 207 5.74 10.81 -14.48
N ASN A 208 7.05 10.59 -14.39
CA ASN A 208 7.98 10.88 -15.48
C ASN A 208 7.91 9.83 -16.60
#